data_AF-A0A432STM4-F1
#
_entry.id   AF-A0A432STM4-F1
#
_cell.length_a   1.000
_cell.length_b   1.000
_cell.length_c   1.000
_cell.angle_alpha   90.00
_cell.angle_beta   90.00
_cell.angle_gamma   90.00
#
_symmetry.space_group_name_H-M   'P 1'
#
loop_
_entity.id
_entity.type
_entity.pdbx_description
1 polymer ?
#
loop_
_entity_poly.entity_id
_entity_poly.type
_entity_poly.pdbx_seq_one_letter_code
_entity_poly.pdbx_strand_id
1 'polypeptide(L)'
;MLYRLLVLFIILLNGCSVHNFFVKEQQFDLDTVTVVKYSPYVKEHRAYLPRRDLYLFPNGEKYHYVYHNQKNILGLLLHRRNKFIFYNLSQPKQKPVVLNSNKKTDYTSILKLLSHQGFKTMQSPENKGFLTSVSLKRYKNVKTLLVEVKDYSKLQKLYQTALKTYNASKIQHINTKLPKKLINYDYQYYKKYASTKKEKNQLHIIAKKLGYQTKSFVKKPLKSSVTKEKIVKKKNTTKHIKKILKKHTPNKKEKSHKSHVSLKKEVSKERNITQNISPSTQKKVPNEKSYFFYMRQASLEELSSYLSKPSTAQTLSYIQYNTLTKRKISLREEKILREGSLEELIEAYKKNKNIKYKERIMLLMKNKQTNQLD
;
A
#
# COMPACT_ATOMS: atom_id res chain seq x y z
N MET A 1 23.81 -39.02 -37.19
CA MET A 1 24.31 -37.77 -36.54
C MET A 1 23.25 -36.68 -36.38
N LEU A 2 22.27 -36.55 -37.29
CA LEU A 2 21.20 -35.53 -37.21
C LEU A 2 20.42 -35.51 -35.88
N TYR A 3 20.12 -36.68 -35.33
CA TYR A 3 19.31 -36.79 -34.11
C TYR A 3 20.00 -36.23 -32.86
N ARG A 4 21.34 -36.32 -32.78
CA ARG A 4 22.11 -35.74 -31.66
C ARG A 4 22.14 -34.21 -31.71
N LEU A 5 22.13 -33.63 -32.92
CA LEU A 5 22.06 -32.17 -33.11
C LEU A 5 20.68 -31.61 -32.75
N LEU A 6 19.62 -32.35 -33.05
CA LEU A 6 18.24 -31.94 -32.75
C LEU A 6 17.93 -31.98 -31.24
N VAL A 7 18.43 -32.99 -30.52
CA VAL A 7 18.29 -33.08 -29.06
C VAL A 7 19.06 -31.96 -28.33
N LEU A 8 20.24 -31.58 -28.82
CA LEU A 8 21.02 -30.48 -28.25
C LEU A 8 20.34 -29.12 -28.45
N PHE A 9 19.65 -28.94 -29.58
CA PHE A 9 18.86 -27.73 -29.86
C PHE A 9 17.64 -27.60 -28.93
N ILE A 10 16.97 -28.70 -28.60
CA ILE A 10 15.83 -28.71 -27.67
C ILE A 10 16.27 -28.40 -26.24
N ILE A 11 17.45 -28.84 -25.82
CA ILE A 11 17.99 -28.54 -24.48
C ILE A 11 18.42 -27.07 -24.37
N LEU A 12 19.00 -26.51 -25.44
CA LEU A 12 19.38 -25.10 -25.49
C LEU A 12 18.16 -24.16 -25.54
N LEU A 13 17.06 -24.56 -26.19
CA LEU A 13 15.80 -23.79 -26.19
C LEU A 13 15.05 -23.82 -24.84
N ASN A 14 15.27 -24.87 -24.03
CA ASN A 14 14.67 -24.99 -22.69
C ASN A 14 15.54 -24.38 -21.56
N GLY A 15 16.75 -23.88 -21.88
CA GLY A 15 17.70 -23.35 -20.91
C GLY A 15 17.50 -21.89 -20.49
N CYS A 16 16.60 -21.14 -21.13
CA CYS A 16 16.33 -19.76 -20.76
C CYS A 16 15.28 -19.66 -19.64
N SER A 17 15.78 -19.52 -18.41
CA SER A 17 15.22 -18.65 -17.36
C SER A 17 13.72 -18.79 -17.05
N VAL A 18 13.43 -19.52 -15.97
CA VAL A 18 12.17 -19.41 -15.22
C VAL A 18 12.12 -18.06 -14.50
N HIS A 19 12.01 -16.97 -15.25
CA HIS A 19 11.43 -15.74 -14.75
C HIS A 19 9.95 -15.77 -15.10
N ASN A 20 9.12 -15.78 -14.05
CA ASN A 20 7.66 -15.70 -14.04
C ASN A 20 7.10 -14.58 -14.93
N PHE A 21 7.18 -14.79 -16.24
CA PHE A 21 6.62 -13.92 -17.25
C PHE A 21 5.23 -14.45 -17.59
N PHE A 22 4.26 -13.57 -17.35
CA PHE A 22 2.86 -13.70 -17.75
C PHE A 22 2.06 -14.74 -16.96
N VAL A 23 1.51 -14.28 -15.83
CA VAL A 23 0.06 -14.38 -15.67
C VAL A 23 -0.55 -13.71 -16.91
N LYS A 24 -0.70 -14.50 -17.99
CA LYS A 24 -1.62 -14.19 -19.08
C LYS A 24 -2.90 -13.75 -18.41
N GLU A 25 -3.50 -12.70 -18.94
CA GLU A 25 -4.76 -12.08 -18.55
C GLU A 25 -5.85 -13.15 -18.36
N GLN A 26 -5.75 -13.92 -17.27
CA GLN A 26 -6.69 -14.93 -16.84
C GLN A 26 -7.95 -14.13 -16.64
N GLN A 27 -8.96 -14.45 -17.44
CA GLN A 27 -10.30 -13.92 -17.29
C GLN A 27 -10.67 -14.03 -15.82
N PHE A 28 -10.56 -12.92 -15.10
CA PHE A 28 -10.94 -12.89 -13.70
C PHE A 28 -12.43 -13.19 -13.63
N ASP A 29 -12.83 -14.04 -12.70
CA ASP A 29 -14.24 -14.32 -12.49
C ASP A 29 -14.84 -13.32 -11.50
N LEU A 30 -16.09 -12.95 -11.75
CA LEU A 30 -16.82 -12.10 -10.82
C LEU A 30 -16.94 -12.83 -9.47
N ASP A 31 -16.87 -12.06 -8.38
CA ASP A 31 -16.90 -12.59 -7.01
C ASP A 31 -15.76 -13.56 -6.64
N THR A 32 -14.67 -13.54 -7.41
CA THR A 32 -13.44 -14.27 -7.06
C THR A 32 -12.31 -13.32 -6.69
N VAL A 33 -11.48 -13.74 -5.74
CA VAL A 33 -10.23 -13.07 -5.40
C VAL A 33 -9.12 -13.76 -6.18
N THR A 34 -8.31 -13.00 -6.88
CA THR A 34 -7.29 -13.52 -7.80
C THR A 34 -5.91 -13.00 -7.43
N VAL A 35 -4.86 -13.78 -7.71
CA VAL A 35 -3.47 -13.35 -7.51
C VAL A 35 -3.02 -12.59 -8.75
N VAL A 36 -2.68 -11.32 -8.59
CA VAL A 36 -2.15 -10.48 -9.68
C VAL A 36 -0.63 -10.57 -9.73
N LYS A 37 0.01 -10.53 -8.55
CA LYS A 37 1.47 -10.57 -8.43
C LYS A 37 1.87 -11.30 -7.16
N TYR A 38 2.92 -12.10 -7.26
CA TYR A 38 3.48 -12.81 -6.13
C TYR A 38 4.99 -12.60 -6.07
N SER A 39 5.49 -12.15 -4.92
CA SER A 39 6.90 -12.10 -4.59
C SER A 39 7.12 -12.56 -3.14
N PRO A 40 8.36 -12.86 -2.72
CA PRO A 40 8.65 -13.33 -1.37
C PRO A 40 8.19 -12.40 -0.23
N TYR A 41 8.00 -11.11 -0.53
CA TYR A 41 7.70 -10.06 0.45
C TYR A 41 6.42 -9.27 0.14
N VAL A 42 5.81 -9.47 -1.03
CA VAL A 42 4.58 -8.78 -1.44
C VAL A 42 3.70 -9.73 -2.20
N LYS A 43 2.45 -9.87 -1.75
CA LYS A 43 1.40 -10.54 -2.50
C LYS A 43 0.36 -9.52 -2.92
N GLU A 44 0.02 -9.50 -4.19
CA GLU A 44 -1.00 -8.62 -4.74
C GLU A 44 -2.20 -9.44 -5.18
N HIS A 45 -3.35 -9.07 -4.64
CA HIS A 45 -4.63 -9.70 -4.91
C HIS A 45 -5.60 -8.68 -5.48
N ARG A 46 -6.51 -9.16 -6.33
CA ARG A 46 -7.56 -8.36 -6.95
C ARG A 46 -8.87 -9.11 -6.96
N ALA A 47 -9.97 -8.41 -6.69
CA ALA A 47 -11.31 -8.97 -6.78
C ALA A 47 -12.25 -8.00 -7.50
N TYR A 48 -13.10 -8.54 -8.37
CA TYR A 48 -14.17 -7.82 -9.05
C TYR A 48 -15.51 -8.22 -8.44
N LEU A 49 -15.99 -7.42 -7.50
CA LEU A 49 -17.15 -7.73 -6.68
C LEU A 49 -18.38 -6.97 -7.22
N PRO A 50 -19.42 -7.62 -7.77
CA PRO A 50 -20.62 -6.94 -8.24
C PRO A 50 -21.20 -6.00 -7.19
N ARG A 51 -21.53 -4.79 -7.62
CA ARG A 51 -22.06 -3.75 -6.72
C ARG A 51 -23.56 -3.58 -6.81
N ARG A 52 -24.24 -4.46 -7.54
CA ARG A 52 -25.71 -4.52 -7.57
C ARG A 52 -26.22 -4.82 -6.16
N ASP A 53 -27.24 -4.08 -5.75
CA ASP A 53 -27.97 -4.31 -4.50
C ASP A 53 -27.09 -4.34 -3.25
N LEU A 54 -26.02 -3.52 -3.23
CA LEU A 54 -25.21 -3.32 -2.03
C LEU A 54 -25.96 -2.41 -1.05
N TYR A 55 -26.17 -2.91 0.16
CA TYR A 55 -26.75 -2.18 1.26
C TYR A 55 -25.66 -1.56 2.13
N LEU A 56 -26.02 -0.48 2.81
CA LEU A 56 -25.15 0.13 3.82
C LEU A 56 -25.22 -0.70 5.10
N PHE A 57 -24.08 -0.78 5.78
CA PHE A 57 -24.02 -1.19 7.18
C PHE A 57 -24.55 -0.07 8.09
N PRO A 58 -24.84 -0.34 9.37
CA PRO A 58 -25.32 0.69 10.31
C PRO A 58 -24.40 1.90 10.46
N ASN A 59 -23.10 1.74 10.19
CA ASN A 59 -22.14 2.85 10.21
C ASN A 59 -22.06 3.64 8.88
N GLY A 60 -22.95 3.38 7.93
CA GLY A 60 -23.01 4.05 6.62
C GLY A 60 -22.02 3.54 5.58
N GLU A 61 -21.18 2.55 5.90
CA GLU A 61 -20.22 1.98 4.96
C GLU A 61 -20.83 0.87 4.08
N LYS A 62 -20.29 0.65 2.88
CA LYS A 62 -20.73 -0.42 1.95
C LYS A 62 -20.01 -1.75 2.13
N TYR A 63 -18.91 -1.74 2.86
CA TYR A 63 -18.03 -2.87 3.08
C TYR A 63 -17.28 -2.68 4.39
N HIS A 64 -16.98 -3.77 5.09
CA HIS A 64 -16.10 -3.75 6.26
C HIS A 64 -14.91 -4.68 6.07
N TYR A 65 -13.75 -4.23 6.53
CA TYR A 65 -12.62 -5.11 6.68
C TYR A 65 -12.73 -5.87 8.00
N VAL A 66 -12.43 -7.16 7.93
CA VAL A 66 -12.26 -7.99 9.12
C VAL A 66 -10.92 -8.73 9.03
N TYR A 67 -10.32 -9.03 10.16
CA TYR A 67 -8.98 -9.59 10.20
C TYR A 67 -8.82 -10.67 11.27
N HIS A 68 -8.21 -11.78 10.89
CA HIS A 68 -7.84 -12.86 11.80
C HIS A 68 -6.38 -12.74 12.18
N ASN A 69 -6.10 -12.38 13.45
CA ASN A 69 -4.73 -12.11 13.92
C ASN A 69 -3.80 -13.32 13.81
N GLN A 70 -4.23 -14.50 14.28
CA GLN A 70 -3.40 -15.71 14.30
C GLN A 70 -3.10 -16.23 12.88
N LYS A 71 -4.13 -16.29 12.02
CA LYS A 71 -3.99 -16.79 10.65
C LYS A 71 -3.46 -15.75 9.66
N ASN A 72 -3.34 -14.48 10.07
CA ASN A 72 -2.94 -13.36 9.24
C ASN A 72 -3.80 -13.23 7.97
N ILE A 73 -5.13 -13.34 8.15
CA ILE A 73 -6.11 -13.30 7.06
C ILE A 73 -6.86 -11.98 7.10
N LEU A 74 -6.74 -11.19 6.04
CA LEU A 74 -7.62 -10.07 5.74
C LEU A 74 -8.84 -10.56 4.97
N GLY A 75 -10.03 -10.16 5.41
CA GLY A 75 -11.28 -10.38 4.70
C GLY A 75 -12.09 -9.11 4.51
N LEU A 76 -13.08 -9.21 3.62
CA LEU A 76 -14.01 -8.15 3.29
C LEU A 76 -15.44 -8.67 3.43
N LEU A 77 -16.25 -7.97 4.22
CA LEU A 77 -17.67 -8.28 4.39
C LEU A 77 -18.50 -7.30 3.56
N LEU A 78 -19.40 -7.83 2.72
CA LEU A 78 -20.37 -7.06 1.95
C LEU A 78 -21.79 -7.45 2.35
N HIS A 79 -22.70 -6.47 2.40
CA HIS A 79 -24.14 -6.72 2.55
C HIS A 79 -24.83 -6.55 1.19
N ARG A 80 -25.36 -7.63 0.61
CA ARG A 80 -26.04 -7.63 -0.69
C ARG A 80 -27.43 -8.25 -0.56
N ARG A 81 -28.49 -7.50 -0.88
CA ARG A 81 -29.89 -7.96 -0.69
C ARG A 81 -30.09 -8.50 0.73
N ASN A 82 -30.51 -9.75 0.83
CA ASN A 82 -30.74 -10.51 2.04
C ASN A 82 -29.57 -11.44 2.38
N LYS A 83 -28.33 -11.08 2.05
CA LYS A 83 -27.14 -11.89 2.40
C LYS A 83 -25.92 -11.05 2.70
N PHE A 84 -25.15 -11.50 3.68
CA PHE A 84 -23.80 -11.06 3.93
C PHE A 84 -22.83 -11.99 3.20
N ILE A 85 -21.87 -11.43 2.47
CA ILE A 85 -20.88 -12.21 1.73
C ILE A 85 -19.50 -11.82 2.25
N PHE A 86 -18.80 -12.82 2.79
CA PHE A 86 -17.45 -12.69 3.30
C PHE A 86 -16.45 -13.20 2.26
N TYR A 87 -15.53 -12.33 1.84
CA TYR A 87 -14.45 -12.64 0.92
C TYR A 87 -13.14 -12.74 1.67
N ASN A 88 -12.39 -13.83 1.49
CA ASN A 88 -11.03 -13.94 1.98
C ASN A 88 -10.05 -13.28 0.99
N LEU A 89 -9.56 -12.09 1.34
CA LEU A 89 -8.67 -11.31 0.49
C LEU A 89 -7.20 -11.78 0.54
N SER A 90 -6.85 -12.66 1.49
CA SER A 90 -5.49 -13.20 1.66
C SER A 90 -5.34 -14.63 1.11
N GLN A 91 -6.45 -15.34 0.89
CA GLN A 91 -6.47 -16.73 0.42
C GLN A 91 -7.40 -16.84 -0.81
N PRO A 92 -6.90 -16.47 -2.01
CA PRO A 92 -7.72 -16.30 -3.21
C PRO A 92 -8.40 -17.58 -3.71
N LYS A 93 -7.89 -18.76 -3.33
CA LYS A 93 -8.49 -20.05 -3.68
C LYS A 93 -9.77 -20.37 -2.88
N GLN A 94 -10.02 -19.66 -1.78
CA GLN A 94 -11.22 -19.90 -0.97
C GLN A 94 -12.43 -19.21 -1.58
N LYS A 95 -13.51 -19.98 -1.74
CA LYS A 95 -14.80 -19.44 -2.18
C LYS A 95 -15.35 -18.46 -1.13
N PRO A 96 -16.08 -17.41 -1.55
CA PRO A 96 -16.75 -16.52 -0.63
C PRO A 96 -17.73 -17.28 0.26
N VAL A 97 -17.78 -16.93 1.54
CA VAL A 97 -18.75 -17.47 2.48
C VAL A 97 -20.01 -16.62 2.42
N VAL A 98 -21.14 -17.24 2.09
CA VAL A 98 -22.45 -16.58 2.00
C VAL A 98 -23.24 -16.88 3.27
N LEU A 99 -23.70 -15.83 3.94
CA LEU A 99 -24.50 -15.89 5.15
C LEU A 99 -25.83 -15.20 4.85
N ASN A 100 -26.93 -15.94 4.88
CA ASN A 100 -28.25 -15.37 4.63
C ASN A 100 -28.65 -14.46 5.79
N SER A 101 -29.21 -13.30 5.46
CA SER A 101 -29.76 -12.32 6.37
C SER A 101 -31.26 -12.59 6.54
N ASN A 102 -31.67 -12.78 7.79
CA ASN A 102 -33.06 -12.92 8.22
C ASN A 102 -33.24 -12.19 9.57
N LYS A 103 -34.46 -12.19 10.12
CA LYS A 103 -34.77 -11.52 11.39
C LYS A 103 -33.86 -11.93 12.57
N LYS A 104 -33.25 -13.12 12.52
CA LYS A 104 -32.34 -13.68 13.54
C LYS A 104 -30.84 -13.54 13.19
N THR A 105 -30.51 -13.11 11.98
CA THR A 105 -29.14 -13.04 11.44
C THR A 105 -28.88 -11.65 10.88
N ASP A 106 -29.06 -10.67 11.77
CA ASP A 106 -28.75 -9.28 11.49
C ASP A 106 -27.23 -9.04 11.44
N TYR A 107 -26.84 -7.80 11.12
CA TYR A 107 -25.44 -7.42 11.04
C TYR A 107 -24.64 -7.72 12.33
N THR A 108 -25.24 -7.49 13.52
CA THR A 108 -24.55 -7.73 14.78
C THR A 108 -24.29 -9.22 15.02
N SER A 109 -25.26 -10.07 14.69
CA SER A 109 -25.13 -11.53 14.75
C SER A 109 -24.01 -12.04 13.83
N ILE A 110 -23.90 -11.48 12.62
CA ILE A 110 -22.84 -11.83 11.66
C ILE A 110 -21.46 -11.44 12.19
N LEU A 111 -21.31 -10.26 12.76
CA LEU A 111 -20.05 -9.86 13.40
C LEU A 111 -19.69 -10.76 14.58
N LYS A 112 -20.67 -11.16 15.39
CA LYS A 112 -20.45 -12.07 16.52
C LYS A 112 -19.98 -13.44 16.03
N LEU A 113 -20.61 -13.97 14.97
CA LEU A 113 -20.18 -15.22 14.33
C LEU A 113 -18.73 -15.14 13.82
N LEU A 114 -18.38 -14.07 13.11
CA LEU A 114 -17.02 -13.84 12.62
C LEU A 114 -16.01 -13.70 13.79
N SER A 115 -16.41 -13.04 14.87
CA SER A 115 -15.61 -12.91 16.10
C SER A 115 -15.32 -14.26 16.75
N HIS A 116 -16.32 -15.14 16.85
CA HIS A 116 -16.12 -16.51 17.32
C HIS A 116 -15.16 -17.32 16.43
N GLN A 117 -15.13 -17.02 15.13
CA GLN A 117 -14.17 -17.59 14.18
C GLN A 117 -12.80 -16.89 14.19
N GLY A 118 -12.58 -15.94 15.10
CA GLY A 118 -11.29 -15.25 15.30
C GLY A 118 -11.10 -13.99 14.47
N PHE A 119 -12.11 -13.53 13.73
CA PHE A 119 -12.06 -12.31 12.93
C PHE A 119 -12.51 -11.10 13.75
N LYS A 120 -11.76 -10.00 13.67
CA LYS A 120 -12.11 -8.72 14.29
C LYS A 120 -12.30 -7.66 13.21
N THR A 121 -13.31 -6.80 13.37
CA THR A 121 -13.50 -5.63 12.49
C THR A 121 -12.30 -4.70 12.56
N MET A 122 -12.02 -4.05 11.43
CA MET A 122 -10.87 -3.15 11.30
C MET A 122 -11.23 -1.94 10.45
N GLN A 123 -10.86 -0.76 10.94
CA GLN A 123 -10.99 0.48 10.17
C GLN A 123 -9.88 0.62 9.13
N SER A 124 -8.65 0.25 9.47
CA SER A 124 -7.47 0.43 8.60
C SER A 124 -6.63 -0.85 8.50
N PRO A 125 -6.64 -1.53 7.33
CA PRO A 125 -5.79 -2.68 7.05
C PRO A 125 -4.28 -2.37 7.09
N GLU A 126 -3.88 -1.09 6.95
CA GLU A 126 -2.48 -0.66 6.99
C GLU A 126 -1.75 -1.09 8.28
N ASN A 127 -2.45 -1.08 9.41
CA ASN A 127 -1.89 -1.48 10.70
C ASN A 127 -1.47 -2.96 10.75
N LYS A 128 -1.93 -3.77 9.80
CA LYS A 128 -1.57 -5.19 9.64
C LYS A 128 -0.70 -5.44 8.42
N GLY A 129 -0.27 -4.37 7.74
CA GLY A 129 0.63 -4.44 6.60
C GLY A 129 -0.06 -4.64 5.26
N PHE A 130 -1.38 -4.41 5.21
CA PHE A 130 -2.12 -4.49 3.95
C PHE A 130 -2.34 -3.09 3.40
N LEU A 131 -2.05 -2.89 2.11
CA LEU A 131 -2.55 -1.75 1.38
C LEU A 131 -3.75 -2.15 0.57
N THR A 132 -4.89 -1.54 0.85
CA THR A 132 -6.12 -1.79 0.12
C THR A 132 -6.52 -0.57 -0.69
N SER A 133 -7.13 -0.82 -1.85
CA SER A 133 -7.85 0.19 -2.62
C SER A 133 -9.17 -0.40 -3.06
N VAL A 134 -10.23 0.41 -2.98
CA VAL A 134 -11.55 0.06 -3.52
C VAL A 134 -11.93 1.14 -4.51
N SER A 135 -12.22 0.73 -5.75
CA SER A 135 -12.60 1.64 -6.82
C SER A 135 -13.82 1.12 -7.58
N LEU A 136 -14.58 2.04 -8.18
CA LEU A 136 -15.72 1.67 -9.02
C LEU A 136 -15.20 1.36 -10.43
N LYS A 137 -15.55 0.17 -10.94
CA LYS A 137 -15.17 -0.23 -12.31
C LYS A 137 -16.33 -0.99 -12.97
N ARG A 138 -16.37 -1.00 -14.29
CA ARG A 138 -17.14 -1.97 -15.05
C ARG A 138 -16.23 -3.10 -15.49
N TYR A 139 -16.65 -4.34 -15.28
CA TYR A 139 -15.91 -5.53 -15.69
C TYR A 139 -16.87 -6.56 -16.25
N LYS A 140 -16.59 -7.08 -17.45
CA LYS A 140 -17.51 -7.94 -18.21
C LYS A 140 -18.95 -7.36 -18.25
N ASN A 141 -19.07 -6.05 -18.54
CA ASN A 141 -20.31 -5.27 -18.52
C ASN A 141 -21.08 -5.17 -17.19
N VAL A 142 -20.56 -5.74 -16.10
CA VAL A 142 -21.15 -5.65 -14.76
C VAL A 142 -20.52 -4.48 -13.99
N LYS A 143 -21.35 -3.70 -13.29
CA LYS A 143 -20.88 -2.68 -12.34
C LYS A 143 -20.28 -3.38 -11.11
N THR A 144 -19.01 -3.14 -10.81
CA THR A 144 -18.26 -3.82 -9.73
C THR A 144 -17.54 -2.84 -8.81
N LEU A 145 -17.29 -3.27 -7.57
CA LEU A 145 -16.19 -2.80 -6.74
C LEU A 145 -14.93 -3.57 -7.16
N LEU A 146 -13.95 -2.85 -7.71
CA LEU A 146 -12.59 -3.37 -7.88
C LEU A 146 -11.87 -3.20 -6.55
N VAL A 147 -11.58 -4.31 -5.89
CA VAL A 147 -10.83 -4.37 -4.64
C VAL A 147 -9.42 -4.84 -4.97
N GLU A 148 -8.41 -4.04 -4.65
CA GLU A 148 -7.01 -4.43 -4.79
C GLU A 148 -6.36 -4.44 -3.42
N VAL A 149 -5.54 -5.46 -3.16
CA VAL A 149 -4.91 -5.69 -1.87
C VAL A 149 -3.44 -6.03 -2.10
N LYS A 150 -2.54 -5.30 -1.44
CA LYS A 150 -1.12 -5.63 -1.40
C LYS A 150 -0.74 -5.99 0.03
N ASP A 151 -0.41 -7.25 0.25
CA ASP A 151 0.06 -7.77 1.53
C ASP A 151 1.57 -7.57 1.66
N TYR A 152 1.96 -6.63 2.52
CA TYR A 152 3.32 -6.37 2.97
C TYR A 152 3.58 -6.86 4.40
N SER A 153 2.67 -7.61 5.01
CA SER A 153 2.72 -7.97 6.45
C SER A 153 4.06 -8.59 6.87
N LYS A 154 4.61 -9.49 6.04
CA LYS A 154 5.93 -10.10 6.27
C LYS A 154 7.05 -9.07 6.20
N LEU A 155 7.04 -8.19 5.20
CA LEU A 155 8.07 -7.15 5.04
C LEU A 155 7.98 -6.12 6.15
N GLN A 156 6.78 -5.67 6.51
CA GLN A 156 6.54 -4.73 7.59
C GLN A 156 7.10 -5.28 8.91
N LYS A 157 6.84 -6.55 9.25
CA LYS A 157 7.40 -7.19 10.45
C LYS A 157 8.93 -7.15 10.47
N LEU A 158 9.59 -7.44 9.34
CA LEU A 158 11.06 -7.37 9.25
C LEU A 158 11.58 -5.95 9.51
N TYR A 159 10.93 -4.94 8.95
CA TYR A 159 11.28 -3.54 9.20
C TYR A 159 11.00 -3.12 10.64
N GLN A 160 9.89 -3.53 11.24
CA GLN A 160 9.58 -3.28 12.65
C GLN A 160 10.64 -3.90 13.57
N THR A 161 11.06 -5.13 13.31
CA THR A 161 12.16 -5.77 14.05
C THR A 161 13.47 -5.01 13.85
N ALA A 162 13.80 -4.61 12.61
CA ALA A 162 15.01 -3.85 12.31
C ALA A 162 15.05 -2.50 13.04
N LEU A 163 13.90 -1.82 13.15
CA LEU A 163 13.78 -0.57 13.91
C LEU A 163 13.94 -0.80 15.42
N LYS A 164 13.21 -1.77 15.97
CA LYS A 164 13.24 -2.13 17.39
C LYS A 164 14.62 -2.50 17.90
N THR A 165 15.39 -3.21 17.07
CA THR A 165 16.71 -3.73 17.43
C THR A 165 17.85 -2.88 16.89
N TYR A 166 17.52 -1.78 16.18
CA TYR A 166 18.47 -0.98 15.42
C TYR A 166 19.45 -1.83 14.60
N ASN A 167 18.93 -2.83 13.88
CA ASN A 167 19.74 -3.76 13.08
C ASN A 167 19.12 -3.98 11.69
N ALA A 168 19.76 -3.41 10.67
CA ALA A 168 19.27 -3.44 9.30
C ALA A 168 19.69 -4.68 8.49
N SER A 169 20.50 -5.59 9.06
CA SER A 169 21.08 -6.75 8.35
C SER A 169 20.06 -7.55 7.55
N LYS A 170 18.92 -7.90 8.18
CA LYS A 170 17.86 -8.71 7.56
C LYS A 170 17.11 -8.03 6.42
N ILE A 171 17.18 -6.69 6.32
CA ILE A 171 16.45 -5.93 5.29
C ILE A 171 17.37 -5.29 4.24
N GLN A 172 18.67 -5.27 4.49
CA GLN A 172 19.65 -4.58 3.64
C GLN A 172 19.61 -5.08 2.20
N HIS A 173 19.52 -6.40 2.02
CA HIS A 173 19.50 -7.07 0.71
C HIS A 173 18.10 -7.21 0.09
N ILE A 174 17.04 -6.79 0.79
CA ILE A 174 15.68 -6.91 0.26
C ILE A 174 15.41 -5.79 -0.74
N ASN A 175 15.29 -6.11 -2.03
CA ASN A 175 15.04 -5.11 -3.08
C ASN A 175 13.62 -4.53 -3.07
N THR A 176 12.67 -5.25 -2.45
CA THR A 176 11.28 -4.82 -2.40
C THR A 176 11.11 -3.63 -1.46
N LYS A 177 10.57 -2.53 -1.96
CA LYS A 177 10.34 -1.31 -1.16
C LYS A 177 9.09 -1.46 -0.30
N LEU A 178 9.23 -1.19 1.00
CA LEU A 178 8.09 -1.06 1.93
C LEU A 178 7.49 0.36 1.82
N PRO A 179 6.19 0.51 1.56
CA PRO A 179 5.53 1.81 1.56
C PRO A 179 5.64 2.51 2.92
N LYS A 180 6.10 3.77 2.92
CA LYS A 180 6.33 4.56 4.14
C LYS A 180 5.11 4.60 5.06
N LYS A 181 3.91 4.70 4.51
CA LYS A 181 2.67 4.76 5.31
C LYS A 181 2.44 3.55 6.23
N LEU A 182 3.05 2.40 5.92
CA LEU A 182 2.96 1.20 6.76
C LEU A 182 3.89 1.19 7.97
N ILE A 183 4.89 2.08 8.01
CA ILE A 183 5.97 2.01 9.01
C ILE A 183 6.36 3.38 9.57
N ASN A 184 5.75 4.46 9.08
CA ASN A 184 6.17 5.83 9.39
C ASN A 184 6.10 6.11 10.90
N TYR A 185 5.04 5.66 11.57
CA TYR A 185 4.90 5.82 13.02
C TYR A 185 6.07 5.16 13.78
N ASP A 186 6.30 3.87 13.53
CA ASP A 186 7.39 3.11 14.16
C ASP A 186 8.75 3.76 13.87
N TYR A 187 8.98 4.17 12.62
CA TYR A 187 10.24 4.81 12.23
C TYR A 187 10.47 6.12 13.02
N GLN A 188 9.47 7.01 13.08
CA GLN A 188 9.61 8.27 13.81
C GLN A 188 9.79 8.06 15.31
N TYR A 189 9.07 7.09 15.88
CA TYR A 189 9.21 6.69 17.28
C TYR A 189 10.66 6.27 17.57
N TYR A 190 11.18 5.22 16.92
CA TYR A 190 12.55 4.73 17.17
C TYR A 190 13.63 5.74 16.76
N LYS A 191 13.38 6.60 15.76
CA LYS A 191 14.30 7.68 15.41
C LYS A 191 14.53 8.66 16.56
N LYS A 192 13.50 8.97 17.35
CA LYS A 192 13.61 9.89 18.50
C LYS A 192 14.48 9.31 19.62
N TYR A 193 14.47 7.98 19.80
CA TYR A 193 15.15 7.31 20.92
C TYR A 193 16.56 6.80 20.60
N ALA A 194 16.99 6.84 19.33
CA ALA A 194 18.34 6.43 18.96
C ALA A 194 19.39 7.43 19.48
N SER A 195 20.15 7.04 20.49
CA SER A 195 21.15 7.89 21.14
C SER A 195 22.55 7.64 20.56
N THR A 196 22.89 6.37 20.33
CA THR A 196 24.25 5.97 19.95
C THR A 196 24.53 6.18 18.47
N LYS A 197 25.81 6.35 18.12
CA LYS A 197 26.26 6.45 16.73
C LYS A 197 25.93 5.19 15.93
N LYS A 198 26.03 4.02 16.56
CA LYS A 198 25.72 2.72 15.93
C LYS A 198 24.24 2.64 15.55
N GLU A 199 23.34 2.99 16.46
CA GLU A 199 21.89 3.00 16.19
C GLU A 199 21.51 4.02 15.12
N LYS A 200 22.08 5.23 15.18
CA LYS A 200 21.87 6.27 14.16
C LYS A 200 22.32 5.81 12.77
N ASN A 201 23.45 5.11 12.68
CA ASN A 201 23.92 4.54 11.41
C ASN A 201 22.96 3.47 10.88
N GLN A 202 22.44 2.61 11.75
CA GLN A 202 21.50 1.55 11.37
C GLN A 202 20.16 2.15 10.92
N LEU A 203 19.67 3.17 11.63
CA LEU A 203 18.50 3.95 11.20
C LEU A 203 18.71 4.63 9.85
N HIS A 204 19.90 5.15 9.56
CA HIS A 204 20.21 5.74 8.26
C HIS A 204 20.07 4.71 7.13
N ILE A 205 20.57 3.48 7.33
CA ILE A 205 20.39 2.39 6.36
C ILE A 205 18.90 2.08 6.18
N ILE A 206 18.14 1.92 7.27
CA ILE A 206 16.70 1.67 7.22
C ILE A 206 15.97 2.80 6.48
N ALA A 207 16.32 4.05 6.78
CA ALA A 207 15.73 5.24 6.19
C ALA A 207 15.96 5.33 4.68
N LYS A 208 17.20 5.02 4.23
CA LYS A 208 17.56 4.93 2.82
C LYS A 208 16.72 3.86 2.11
N LYS A 209 16.54 2.68 2.72
CA LYS A 209 15.69 1.61 2.17
C LYS A 209 14.22 2.01 2.07
N LEU A 210 13.72 2.83 3.00
CA LEU A 210 12.38 3.41 2.96
C LEU A 210 12.26 4.62 2.01
N GLY A 211 13.38 5.10 1.45
CA GLY A 211 13.42 6.24 0.55
C GLY A 211 13.16 7.58 1.25
N TYR A 212 13.50 7.71 2.54
CA TYR A 212 13.53 9.02 3.18
C TYR A 212 14.74 9.81 2.68
N GLN A 213 14.56 11.11 2.46
CA GLN A 213 15.69 12.01 2.20
C GLN A 213 16.46 12.16 3.51
N THR A 214 17.63 11.55 3.57
CA THR A 214 18.54 11.68 4.72
C THR A 214 19.71 12.54 4.30
N LYS A 215 19.95 13.66 5.01
CA LYS A 215 21.23 14.37 4.91
C LYS A 215 22.33 13.36 5.28
N SER A 216 23.24 13.10 4.35
CA SER A 216 24.25 12.06 4.51
C SER A 216 25.21 12.43 5.64
N PHE A 217 25.17 11.70 6.75
CA PHE A 217 26.24 11.72 7.74
C PHE A 217 27.40 10.82 7.26
N VAL A 218 27.89 11.04 6.04
CA VAL A 218 29.11 10.36 5.58
C VAL A 218 30.28 11.14 6.15
N LYS A 219 30.80 10.69 7.30
CA LYS A 219 32.17 11.04 7.69
C LYS A 219 33.12 10.33 6.73
N LYS A 220 34.05 11.10 6.17
CA LYS A 220 35.27 10.63 5.48
C LYS A 220 35.86 9.43 6.24
N PRO A 221 36.40 8.41 5.55
CA PRO A 221 37.06 7.30 6.22
C PRO A 221 38.22 7.85 7.06
N LEU A 222 38.19 7.52 8.35
CA LEU A 222 39.31 7.76 9.26
C LEU A 222 40.48 6.93 8.70
N LYS A 223 41.54 7.60 8.24
CA LYS A 223 42.83 6.95 8.00
C LYS A 223 43.24 6.27 9.30
N SER A 224 43.35 4.95 9.25
CA SER A 224 43.96 4.16 10.31
C SER A 224 45.42 4.57 10.45
N SER A 225 45.75 5.33 11.50
CA SER A 225 47.10 5.45 12.01
C SER A 225 47.48 4.09 12.60
N VAL A 226 48.29 3.34 11.84
CA VAL A 226 48.96 2.13 12.32
C VAL A 226 50.08 2.59 13.25
N THR A 227 49.82 2.62 14.55
CA THR A 227 50.90 2.65 15.55
C THR A 227 51.31 1.21 15.79
N LYS A 228 52.52 0.86 15.32
CA LYS A 228 53.17 -0.41 15.63
C LYS A 228 53.54 -0.38 17.12
N GLU A 229 52.82 -1.11 17.96
CA GLU A 229 53.29 -1.44 19.31
C GLU A 229 53.62 -2.93 19.43
N LYS A 230 54.75 -3.12 20.11
CA LYS A 230 55.59 -4.31 20.18
C LYS A 230 54.89 -5.51 20.79
N ILE A 231 55.20 -6.65 20.18
CA ILE A 231 55.06 -8.00 20.70
C ILE A 231 55.86 -8.12 22.00
N VAL A 232 55.18 -8.44 23.11
CA VAL A 232 55.80 -9.11 24.26
C VAL A 232 54.98 -10.35 24.58
N LYS A 233 55.64 -11.49 24.38
CA LYS A 233 55.18 -12.84 24.71
C LYS A 233 55.09 -12.99 26.24
N LYS A 234 53.97 -13.51 26.75
CA LYS A 234 53.97 -14.37 27.95
C LYS A 234 52.94 -15.47 27.79
N LYS A 235 53.46 -16.68 27.63
CA LYS A 235 52.79 -17.99 27.75
C LYS A 235 52.67 -18.36 29.24
N ASN A 236 51.78 -19.31 29.51
CA ASN A 236 51.63 -20.17 30.71
C ASN A 236 50.46 -19.74 31.62
N THR A 237 49.60 -20.60 32.17
CA THR A 237 49.27 -22.04 32.03
C THR A 237 48.06 -22.30 32.94
N THR A 238 47.33 -23.40 32.66
CA THR A 238 46.59 -24.27 33.60
C THR A 238 45.30 -23.83 34.33
N LYS A 239 44.23 -24.56 33.98
CA LYS A 239 43.39 -25.44 34.84
C LYS A 239 43.00 -24.93 36.25
N HIS A 240 41.70 -24.63 36.43
CA HIS A 240 40.83 -25.34 37.39
C HIS A 240 39.43 -24.70 37.43
N ILE A 241 38.42 -25.32 36.79
CA ILE A 241 37.01 -25.12 37.15
C ILE A 241 36.32 -26.48 37.10
N LYS A 242 36.16 -27.10 38.27
CA LYS A 242 35.17 -28.15 38.52
C LYS A 242 34.34 -27.68 39.72
N LYS A 243 33.02 -27.64 39.48
CA LYS A 243 31.91 -27.95 40.39
C LYS A 243 32.04 -27.48 41.85
N ILE A 244 31.06 -26.69 42.31
CA ILE A 244 30.09 -27.17 43.31
C ILE A 244 28.76 -26.43 43.10
N LEU A 245 27.72 -27.25 42.96
CA LEU A 245 26.30 -26.92 42.98
C LEU A 245 25.79 -27.34 44.35
N LYS A 246 25.10 -26.47 45.09
CA LYS A 246 24.08 -26.80 46.11
C LYS A 246 23.40 -25.48 46.52
N LYS A 247 22.17 -25.25 46.06
CA LYS A 247 20.92 -25.43 46.84
C LYS A 247 20.95 -24.65 48.16
N HIS A 248 20.23 -23.53 48.21
CA HIS A 248 19.30 -23.25 49.28
C HIS A 248 18.30 -22.17 48.84
N THR A 249 17.03 -22.57 48.74
CA THR A 249 15.87 -21.72 49.09
C THR A 249 15.60 -21.99 50.57
N PRO A 250 15.05 -21.03 51.34
CA PRO A 250 13.58 -21.02 51.47
C PRO A 250 12.93 -19.63 51.72
N ASN A 251 11.62 -19.56 51.41
CA ASN A 251 10.54 -18.85 52.14
C ASN A 251 10.64 -17.32 52.40
N LYS A 252 9.57 -16.53 52.55
CA LYS A 252 8.10 -16.59 52.44
C LYS A 252 7.63 -15.13 52.69
N LYS A 253 6.48 -14.73 52.13
CA LYS A 253 5.63 -13.58 52.56
C LYS A 253 6.26 -12.19 52.34
N GLU A 254 5.56 -11.09 52.08
CA GLU A 254 4.15 -10.73 52.26
C GLU A 254 3.86 -9.42 51.49
N LYS A 255 2.56 -9.09 51.36
CA LYS A 255 1.97 -7.76 51.14
C LYS A 255 1.99 -7.17 49.73
N SER A 256 0.93 -7.51 49.00
CA SER A 256 0.35 -6.68 47.95
C SER A 256 -0.44 -5.51 48.56
N HIS A 257 0.02 -4.27 48.34
CA HIS A 257 -0.80 -3.09 48.57
C HIS A 257 -1.61 -2.74 47.31
N LYS A 258 -2.94 -2.78 47.46
CA LYS A 258 -3.90 -2.05 46.63
C LYS A 258 -3.84 -0.57 47.01
N SER A 259 -3.75 0.32 46.04
CA SER A 259 -4.20 1.70 46.19
C SER A 259 -5.05 2.09 44.98
N HIS A 260 -6.34 2.17 45.25
CA HIS A 260 -7.34 2.90 44.50
C HIS A 260 -7.01 4.39 44.62
N VAL A 261 -6.82 5.10 43.51
CA VAL A 261 -6.89 6.56 43.49
C VAL A 261 -7.81 6.96 42.34
N SER A 262 -9.04 7.25 42.72
CA SER A 262 -10.00 8.04 41.96
C SER A 262 -9.74 9.49 42.28
N LEU A 263 -9.54 10.38 41.30
CA LEU A 263 -9.74 11.82 41.50
C LEU A 263 -10.06 12.52 40.17
N LYS A 264 -11.32 12.97 40.13
CA LYS A 264 -11.86 14.24 39.62
C LYS A 264 -11.58 14.68 38.18
N LYS A 265 -12.70 14.70 37.44
CA LYS A 265 -13.00 15.62 36.34
C LYS A 265 -12.69 17.07 36.75
N GLU A 266 -11.89 17.75 35.94
CA GLU A 266 -11.91 19.21 35.85
C GLU A 266 -12.37 19.63 34.46
N VAL A 267 -13.48 20.37 34.49
CA VAL A 267 -14.11 21.08 33.38
C VAL A 267 -13.34 22.37 33.18
N SER A 268 -12.69 22.53 32.03
CA SER A 268 -12.06 23.80 31.63
C SER A 268 -12.93 24.49 30.59
N LYS A 269 -13.33 25.71 30.95
CA LYS A 269 -14.22 26.64 30.24
C LYS A 269 -13.61 27.08 28.91
N GLU A 270 -14.42 27.04 27.85
CA GLU A 270 -14.21 27.76 26.60
C GLU A 270 -14.16 29.27 26.89
N ARG A 271 -13.04 29.91 26.54
CA ARG A 271 -12.94 31.36 26.39
C ARG A 271 -13.00 31.69 24.91
N ASN A 272 -14.12 32.26 24.49
CA ASN A 272 -14.29 32.91 23.21
C ASN A 272 -13.36 34.13 23.13
N ILE A 273 -12.38 34.08 22.24
CA ILE A 273 -11.56 35.23 21.86
C ILE A 273 -12.11 35.72 20.52
N THR A 274 -12.94 36.76 20.58
CA THR A 274 -13.37 37.52 19.41
C THR A 274 -12.21 38.43 18.99
N GLN A 275 -11.43 38.01 17.99
CA GLN A 275 -10.48 38.89 17.33
C GLN A 275 -11.21 39.72 16.27
N ASN A 276 -11.36 41.00 16.57
CA ASN A 276 -11.67 42.06 15.60
C ASN A 276 -10.61 42.06 14.50
N ILE A 277 -11.02 41.77 13.26
CA ILE A 277 -10.23 42.03 12.06
C ILE A 277 -10.97 43.10 11.26
N SER A 278 -10.32 44.26 11.17
CA SER A 278 -10.73 45.42 10.38
C SER A 278 -10.76 45.07 8.87
N PRO A 279 -11.76 45.53 8.10
CA PRO A 279 -11.91 45.15 6.70
C PRO A 279 -10.94 45.94 5.82
N SER A 280 -9.95 45.23 5.24
CA SER A 280 -9.12 45.79 4.17
C SER A 280 -9.76 45.57 2.80
N THR A 281 -9.63 46.61 1.98
CA THR A 281 -10.26 46.91 0.71
C THR A 281 -10.14 45.76 -0.30
N GLN A 282 -11.26 45.09 -0.62
CA GLN A 282 -11.33 44.11 -1.71
C GLN A 282 -11.42 44.83 -3.06
N LYS A 283 -10.30 44.86 -3.80
CA LYS A 283 -10.32 45.00 -5.25
C LYS A 283 -11.16 43.85 -5.82
N LYS A 284 -12.20 44.16 -6.60
CA LYS A 284 -12.97 43.19 -7.40
C LYS A 284 -12.02 42.34 -8.25
N VAL A 285 -11.77 41.10 -7.83
CA VAL A 285 -11.03 40.11 -8.59
C VAL A 285 -11.97 39.57 -9.67
N PRO A 286 -11.55 39.51 -10.95
CA PRO A 286 -12.37 38.94 -12.01
C PRO A 286 -12.72 37.49 -11.66
N ASN A 287 -14.00 37.16 -11.82
CA ASN A 287 -14.69 35.91 -11.47
C ASN A 287 -13.83 34.65 -11.70
N GLU A 288 -12.99 34.30 -10.71
CA GLU A 288 -12.03 33.21 -10.85
C GLU A 288 -12.73 31.89 -10.52
N LYS A 289 -12.89 31.04 -11.55
CA LYS A 289 -13.56 29.74 -11.41
C LYS A 289 -12.90 28.90 -10.31
N SER A 290 -13.70 28.25 -9.47
CA SER A 290 -13.19 27.50 -8.31
C SER A 290 -12.38 26.26 -8.71
N TYR A 291 -11.52 25.75 -7.81
CA TYR A 291 -10.80 24.48 -7.99
C TYR A 291 -11.72 23.32 -8.41
N PHE A 292 -12.94 23.26 -7.85
CA PHE A 292 -13.90 22.20 -8.16
C PHE A 292 -14.41 22.25 -9.61
N PHE A 293 -14.52 23.45 -10.20
CA PHE A 293 -14.83 23.61 -11.62
C PHE A 293 -13.75 22.91 -12.47
N TYR A 294 -12.48 23.21 -12.24
CA TYR A 294 -11.36 22.62 -12.98
C TYR A 294 -11.19 21.12 -12.77
N MET A 295 -11.58 20.62 -11.59
CA MET A 295 -11.52 19.19 -11.31
C MET A 295 -12.58 18.38 -12.08
N ARG A 296 -13.78 18.94 -12.29
CA ARG A 296 -14.95 18.17 -12.75
C ARG A 296 -15.48 18.59 -14.12
N GLN A 297 -15.51 19.87 -14.40
CA GLN A 297 -16.29 20.45 -15.51
C GLN A 297 -15.41 21.06 -16.61
N ALA A 298 -14.20 21.51 -16.27
CA ALA A 298 -13.35 22.18 -17.26
C ALA A 298 -13.02 21.30 -18.46
N SER A 299 -13.04 21.92 -19.64
CA SER A 299 -12.53 21.30 -20.87
C SER A 299 -11.00 21.10 -20.79
N LEU A 300 -10.45 20.35 -21.73
CA LEU A 300 -9.00 20.17 -21.83
C LEU A 300 -8.29 21.50 -22.02
N GLU A 301 -8.85 22.38 -22.84
CA GLU A 301 -8.31 23.70 -23.18
C GLU A 301 -8.38 24.63 -21.96
N GLU A 302 -9.53 24.69 -21.28
CA GLU A 302 -9.71 25.50 -20.06
C GLU A 302 -8.74 25.06 -18.96
N LEU A 303 -8.63 23.76 -18.72
CA LEU A 303 -7.72 23.21 -17.71
C LEU A 303 -6.26 23.44 -18.09
N SER A 304 -5.93 23.34 -19.38
CA SER A 304 -4.57 23.59 -19.87
C SER A 304 -4.18 25.05 -19.69
N SER A 305 -5.08 25.99 -20.02
CA SER A 305 -4.90 27.43 -19.83
C SER A 305 -4.78 27.80 -18.35
N TYR A 306 -5.59 27.18 -17.49
CA TYR A 306 -5.53 27.40 -16.05
C TYR A 306 -4.20 26.92 -15.45
N LEU A 307 -3.73 25.73 -15.83
CA LEU A 307 -2.47 25.17 -15.32
C LEU A 307 -1.21 25.83 -15.90
N SER A 308 -1.30 26.55 -17.02
CA SER A 308 -0.17 27.29 -17.58
C SER A 308 0.09 28.63 -16.88
N LYS A 309 -0.86 29.14 -16.09
CA LYS A 309 -0.68 30.38 -15.34
C LYS A 309 0.30 30.17 -14.17
N PRO A 310 1.37 30.99 -14.03
CA PRO A 310 2.31 30.87 -12.92
C PRO A 310 1.63 31.01 -11.54
N SER A 311 0.63 31.88 -11.45
CA SER A 311 -0.16 32.11 -10.23
C SER A 311 -0.90 30.86 -9.76
N THR A 312 -1.34 29.98 -10.67
CA THR A 312 -2.07 28.75 -10.33
C THR A 312 -1.22 27.78 -9.51
N ALA A 313 0.10 27.71 -9.74
CA ALA A 313 0.99 26.88 -8.94
C ALA A 313 1.21 27.43 -7.52
N GLN A 314 1.01 28.74 -7.33
CA GLN A 314 1.16 29.42 -6.04
C GLN A 314 -0.14 29.36 -5.22
N THR A 315 -1.31 29.36 -5.86
CA THR A 315 -2.61 29.32 -5.18
C THR A 315 -3.05 27.92 -4.80
N LEU A 316 -2.66 26.89 -5.57
CA LEU A 316 -3.05 25.51 -5.31
C LEU A 316 -2.06 24.80 -4.38
N SER A 317 -2.59 23.97 -3.49
CA SER A 317 -1.75 23.00 -2.78
C SER A 317 -1.10 22.03 -3.77
N TYR A 318 0.07 21.49 -3.41
CA TYR A 318 0.79 20.49 -4.21
C TYR A 318 -0.10 19.29 -4.61
N ILE A 319 -1.00 18.87 -3.72
CA ILE A 319 -1.92 17.75 -3.98
C ILE A 319 -2.98 18.16 -5.02
N GLN A 320 -3.55 19.35 -4.90
CA GLN A 320 -4.53 19.88 -5.85
C GLN A 320 -3.92 20.05 -7.25
N TYR A 321 -2.74 20.65 -7.34
CA TYR A 321 -2.04 20.85 -8.61
C TYR A 321 -1.75 19.52 -9.32
N ASN A 322 -1.23 18.53 -8.59
CA ASN A 322 -0.97 17.20 -9.14
C ASN A 322 -2.25 16.47 -9.57
N THR A 323 -3.35 16.69 -8.85
CA THR A 323 -4.65 16.10 -9.19
C THR A 323 -5.17 16.67 -10.51
N LEU A 324 -5.11 17.99 -10.69
CA LEU A 324 -5.47 18.66 -11.94
C LEU A 324 -4.56 18.27 -13.10
N THR A 325 -3.25 18.12 -12.85
CA THR A 325 -2.29 17.65 -13.87
C THR A 325 -2.64 16.25 -14.37
N LYS A 326 -2.99 15.33 -13.46
CA LYS A 326 -3.48 13.99 -13.84
C LYS A 326 -4.78 14.05 -14.61
N ARG A 327 -5.71 14.94 -14.21
CA ARG A 327 -6.98 15.14 -14.93
C ARG A 327 -6.73 15.66 -16.36
N LYS A 328 -5.81 16.60 -16.54
CA LYS A 328 -5.39 17.10 -17.87
C LYS A 328 -4.86 15.97 -18.76
N ILE A 329 -4.03 15.08 -18.21
CA ILE A 329 -3.55 13.91 -18.96
C ILE A 329 -4.73 13.02 -19.38
N SER A 330 -5.63 12.69 -18.45
CA SER A 330 -6.83 11.88 -18.74
C SER A 330 -7.71 12.51 -19.83
N LEU A 331 -7.95 13.82 -19.78
CA LEU A 331 -8.75 14.53 -20.78
C LEU A 331 -8.07 14.51 -22.16
N ARG A 332 -6.74 14.64 -22.21
CA ARG A 332 -5.98 14.52 -23.45
C ARG A 332 -6.09 13.12 -24.06
N GLU A 333 -5.97 12.08 -23.24
CA GLU A 333 -6.14 10.69 -23.70
C GLU A 333 -7.57 10.44 -24.21
N GLU A 334 -8.58 10.96 -23.51
CA GLU A 334 -9.98 10.86 -23.94
C GLU A 334 -10.25 11.58 -25.27
N LYS A 335 -9.63 12.74 -25.49
CA LYS A 335 -9.74 13.50 -26.75
C LYS A 335 -9.12 12.71 -27.91
N ILE A 336 -7.89 12.22 -27.74
CA ILE A 336 -7.20 11.41 -28.75
C ILE A 336 -8.00 10.14 -29.09
N LEU A 337 -8.58 9.46 -28.10
CA LEU A 337 -9.37 8.25 -28.37
C LEU A 337 -10.66 8.52 -29.17
N ARG A 338 -11.27 9.69 -28.99
CA ARG A 338 -12.53 10.05 -29.66
C ARG A 338 -12.28 10.62 -31.05
N GLU A 339 -11.42 11.63 -31.11
CA GLU A 339 -11.25 12.54 -32.25
C GLU A 339 -9.90 12.39 -32.94
N GLY A 340 -8.95 11.67 -32.34
CA GLY A 340 -7.58 11.58 -32.87
C GLY A 340 -7.49 10.81 -34.18
N SER A 341 -6.54 11.23 -35.02
CA SER A 341 -6.24 10.54 -36.27
C SER A 341 -5.61 9.17 -36.03
N LEU A 342 -5.53 8.35 -37.08
CA LEU A 342 -4.89 7.03 -37.00
C LEU A 342 -3.42 7.16 -36.57
N GLU A 343 -2.73 8.17 -37.09
CA GLU A 343 -1.33 8.48 -36.80
C GLU A 343 -1.15 8.90 -35.34
N GLU A 344 -1.98 9.82 -34.84
CA GLU A 344 -1.96 10.26 -33.43
C GLU A 344 -2.20 9.10 -32.46
N LEU A 345 -3.14 8.21 -32.79
CA LEU A 345 -3.43 7.02 -32.00
C LEU A 345 -2.24 6.05 -31.98
N ILE A 346 -1.59 5.82 -33.13
CA ILE A 346 -0.39 4.97 -33.23
C ILE A 346 0.76 5.55 -32.40
N GLU A 347 0.98 6.86 -32.49
CA GLU A 347 2.04 7.53 -31.73
C GLU A 347 1.77 7.46 -30.22
N ALA A 348 0.53 7.72 -29.80
CA ALA A 348 0.11 7.56 -28.41
C ALA A 348 0.31 6.12 -27.91
N TYR A 349 -0.05 5.12 -28.73
CA TYR A 349 0.16 3.71 -28.42
C TYR A 349 1.64 3.34 -28.30
N LYS A 350 2.50 3.85 -29.18
CA LYS A 350 3.95 3.62 -29.11
C LYS A 350 4.52 4.08 -27.77
N LYS A 351 4.04 5.21 -27.26
CA LYS A 351 4.54 5.84 -26.03
C LYS A 351 4.11 5.12 -24.74
N ASN A 352 2.84 4.72 -24.61
CA ASN A 352 2.32 4.16 -23.33
C ASN A 352 1.81 2.71 -23.41
N LYS A 353 1.75 2.12 -24.61
CA LYS A 353 1.26 0.75 -24.85
C LYS A 353 -0.15 0.47 -24.31
N ASN A 354 -0.99 1.50 -24.18
CA ASN A 354 -2.34 1.35 -23.66
C ASN A 354 -3.25 0.66 -24.70
N ILE A 355 -3.88 -0.44 -24.28
CA ILE A 355 -4.70 -1.32 -25.14
C ILE A 355 -5.86 -0.56 -25.81
N LYS A 356 -6.42 0.47 -25.17
CA LYS A 356 -7.52 1.28 -25.74
C LYS A 356 -7.14 1.93 -27.08
N TYR A 357 -5.89 2.38 -27.22
CA TYR A 357 -5.42 2.91 -28.50
C TYR A 357 -5.35 1.83 -29.56
N LYS A 358 -4.83 0.64 -29.21
CA LYS A 358 -4.76 -0.51 -30.12
C LYS A 358 -6.15 -0.88 -30.65
N GLU A 359 -7.15 -0.96 -29.76
CA GLU A 359 -8.54 -1.26 -30.15
C GLU A 359 -9.08 -0.21 -31.13
N ARG A 360 -8.88 1.08 -30.85
CA ARG A 360 -9.34 2.17 -31.73
C ARG A 360 -8.60 2.20 -33.07
N ILE A 361 -7.28 1.95 -33.09
CA ILE A 361 -6.47 1.83 -34.31
C ILE A 361 -7.02 0.73 -35.20
N MET A 362 -7.22 -0.48 -34.65
CA MET A 362 -7.75 -1.62 -35.42
C MET A 362 -9.13 -1.32 -36.01
N LEU A 363 -9.99 -0.65 -35.24
CA LEU A 363 -11.32 -0.25 -35.71
C LEU A 363 -11.24 0.75 -36.88
N LEU A 364 -10.39 1.78 -36.78
CA LEU A 364 -10.21 2.75 -37.86
C LEU A 364 -9.58 2.14 -39.12
N MET A 365 -8.62 1.21 -38.95
CA MET A 365 -8.05 0.46 -40.07
C MET A 365 -9.10 -0.39 -40.78
N LYS A 366 -9.94 -1.09 -40.02
CA LYS A 366 -11.04 -1.90 -40.58
C LYS A 366 -12.03 -1.03 -41.36
N ASN A 367 -12.42 0.12 -40.81
CA ASN A 367 -13.35 1.04 -41.48
C ASN A 367 -12.75 1.63 -42.77
N LYS A 368 -11.44 1.91 -42.80
CA LYS A 368 -10.78 2.36 -44.04
C LYS A 368 -10.78 1.27 -45.11
N GLN A 369 -10.60 0.00 -44.73
CA GLN A 369 -10.62 -1.13 -45.66
C GLN A 369 -12.02 -1.37 -46.23
N THR A 370 -13.07 -1.27 -45.42
CA THR A 370 -14.45 -1.44 -45.91
C THR A 370 -14.85 -0.32 -46.87
N ASN A 371 -14.49 0.93 -46.56
CA ASN A 371 -14.84 2.08 -47.40
C ASN A 371 -14.00 2.18 -48.70
N GLN A 372 -13.04 1.28 -48.93
CA GLN A 372 -12.29 1.18 -50.18
C GLN A 372 -12.83 0.07 -51.11
N LEU A 373 -13.77 -0.75 -50.61
CA LEU A 373 -14.40 -1.83 -51.36
C LEU A 373 -15.80 -1.46 -51.87
N ASP A 374 -16.33 -0.33 -51.42
CA ASP A 374 -17.48 0.38 -51.98
C ASP A 374 -16.97 1.56 -52.83
#